data_AF-A0A7D8YV28-F1
#
_entry.id   AF-A0A7D8YV28-F1
#
_cell.length_a   1.000
_cell.length_b   1.000
_cell.length_c   1.000
_cell.angle_alpha   90.00
_cell.angle_beta   90.00
_cell.angle_gamma   90.00
#
_symmetry.space_group_name_H-M   'P 1'
#
loop_
_entity.id
_entity.type
_entity.pdbx_description
1 polymer ?
#
loop_
_entity_poly.entity_id
_entity_poly.type
_entity_poly.pdbx_seq_one_letter_code
_entity_poly.pdbx_strand_id
1 'polypeptide(L)'
;MSDPPAVYLRERKLIQTAPLSALAGTRLGIDVNYYVRTLLQDPDQREPLIASTGGLPLSLANRIESDLRQLDKAGIKPVFVFSGLPLASRPLPKGPNSQMERENHVKNEAWNYYEDGQVDRAVVALTQIRGGLWIDPNEVVRIFLRAFKHRFVEYVIAPYLASAQLAYLLRHPKGYIHAIWSDSETLLWPVDKVITTIEWSGNFTFIDKTRVRTDLGMTPEQFLDLSLLSGCSLLRTFPPYADSFQIRAIIDIVRHLKTGIAACQQFRDHPQMKALGYTESFMRARLAVKFSLVLTTEGTCLPLPLVVPPQGAVVTATDVPSDLDEIFSPRLPDELYFLLCRGMVSSSLVGYLTSGYIDERQPLADSPEYRRFIKDIITEGPTSPRCTTLALLTAGLHPQWAQKRVHAHYYFDQPYAPPQGAVVPIADPLTQSLVEKCATWMVPHHVVGDELRRQSVSGQHAVAIADN
;
A
#
# COMPACT_ATOMS: atom_id res chain seq x y z
N MET A 1 -0.23 -20.67 1.70
CA MET A 1 -1.28 -20.86 0.69
C MET A 1 -0.86 -20.10 -0.56
N SER A 2 -0.68 -20.81 -1.67
CA SER A 2 -0.46 -20.19 -2.99
C SER A 2 -1.64 -19.27 -3.29
N ASP A 3 -1.35 -18.05 -3.74
CA ASP A 3 -2.33 -17.14 -4.35
C ASP A 3 -3.07 -17.93 -5.45
N PRO A 4 -4.36 -18.25 -5.31
CA PRO A 4 -5.01 -19.19 -6.22
C PRO A 4 -5.13 -18.72 -7.69
N PRO A 5 -5.11 -17.41 -8.02
CA PRO A 5 -4.72 -16.91 -9.34
C PRO A 5 -3.38 -17.45 -9.86
N ALA A 6 -2.33 -17.54 -9.03
CA ALA A 6 -1.03 -18.05 -9.44
C ALA A 6 -1.05 -19.54 -9.80
N VAL A 7 -1.92 -20.34 -9.16
CA VAL A 7 -2.11 -21.76 -9.51
C VAL A 7 -2.65 -21.90 -10.93
N TYR A 8 -3.69 -21.13 -11.26
CA TYR A 8 -4.26 -21.11 -12.61
C TYR A 8 -3.25 -20.71 -13.68
N LEU A 9 -2.48 -19.65 -13.41
CA LEU A 9 -1.45 -19.17 -14.34
C LEU A 9 -0.37 -20.23 -14.61
N ARG A 10 0.00 -21.04 -13.62
CA ARG A 10 0.93 -22.16 -13.77
C ARG A 10 0.31 -23.32 -14.55
N GLU A 11 -0.89 -23.76 -14.18
CA GLU A 11 -1.60 -24.85 -14.86
C GLU A 11 -1.81 -24.58 -16.35
N ARG A 12 -2.12 -23.32 -16.70
CA ARG A 12 -2.34 -22.88 -18.08
C ARG A 12 -1.06 -22.48 -18.81
N LYS A 13 0.11 -22.59 -18.17
CA LYS A 13 1.44 -22.21 -18.71
C LYS A 13 1.47 -20.75 -19.22
N LEU A 14 0.84 -19.84 -18.48
CA LEU A 14 0.74 -18.42 -18.82
C LEU A 14 1.90 -17.58 -18.25
N ILE A 15 2.68 -18.16 -17.32
CA ILE A 15 3.91 -17.57 -16.81
C ILE A 15 5.02 -17.82 -17.83
N GLN A 16 5.70 -16.74 -18.23
CA GLN A 16 6.79 -16.77 -19.19
C GLN A 16 8.11 -16.49 -18.48
N THR A 17 9.21 -16.98 -19.06
CA THR A 17 10.57 -16.75 -18.58
C THR A 17 11.38 -16.03 -19.65
N ALA A 18 12.21 -15.07 -19.25
CA ALA A 18 13.14 -14.36 -20.11
C ALA A 18 14.48 -14.15 -19.39
N PRO A 19 15.60 -14.00 -20.13
CA PRO A 19 16.89 -13.75 -19.52
C PRO A 19 16.93 -12.34 -18.91
N LEU A 20 17.60 -12.20 -17.76
CA LEU A 20 17.77 -10.94 -17.04
C LEU A 20 18.45 -9.87 -17.91
N SER A 21 19.32 -10.29 -18.83
CA SER A 21 19.95 -9.41 -19.83
C SER A 21 18.95 -8.68 -20.73
N ALA A 22 17.72 -9.16 -20.88
CA ALA A 22 16.67 -8.45 -21.62
C ALA A 22 16.20 -7.16 -20.93
N LEU A 23 16.56 -6.96 -19.65
CA LEU A 23 16.29 -5.72 -18.91
C LEU A 23 17.51 -4.79 -18.87
N ALA A 24 18.65 -5.18 -19.44
CA ALA A 24 19.84 -4.34 -19.42
C ALA A 24 19.61 -3.00 -20.13
N GLY A 25 20.08 -1.91 -19.53
CA GLY A 25 19.87 -0.54 -20.02
C GLY A 25 18.46 0.00 -19.78
N THR A 26 17.58 -0.75 -19.12
CA THR A 26 16.21 -0.32 -18.83
C THR A 26 16.07 0.27 -17.43
N ARG A 27 14.96 1.00 -17.25
CA ARG A 27 14.51 1.53 -15.96
C ARG A 27 13.38 0.64 -15.43
N LEU A 28 13.58 -0.01 -14.29
CA LEU A 28 12.65 -0.98 -13.71
C LEU A 28 11.85 -0.32 -12.59
N GLY A 29 10.53 -0.19 -12.77
CA GLY A 29 9.63 0.22 -11.71
C GLY A 29 9.41 -0.94 -10.74
N ILE A 30 9.61 -0.71 -9.45
CA ILE A 30 9.51 -1.73 -8.40
C ILE A 30 8.39 -1.34 -7.44
N ASP A 31 7.37 -2.18 -7.32
CA ASP A 31 6.36 -2.05 -6.27
C ASP A 31 6.98 -2.41 -4.92
N VAL A 32 7.09 -1.43 -4.03
CA VAL A 32 7.77 -1.66 -2.74
C VAL A 32 6.99 -2.61 -1.84
N ASN A 33 5.64 -2.58 -1.86
CA ASN A 33 4.86 -3.47 -1.02
C ASN A 33 5.10 -4.93 -1.43
N TYR A 34 5.09 -5.19 -2.73
CA TYR A 34 5.40 -6.51 -3.26
C TYR A 34 6.85 -6.91 -2.93
N TYR A 35 7.81 -6.04 -3.25
CA TYR A 35 9.23 -6.30 -3.03
C TYR A 35 9.52 -6.62 -1.55
N VAL A 36 9.05 -5.79 -0.61
CA VAL A 36 9.21 -6.04 0.83
C VAL A 36 8.60 -7.36 1.25
N ARG A 37 7.39 -7.68 0.79
CA ARG A 37 6.75 -8.98 1.11
C ARG A 37 7.61 -10.15 0.62
N THR A 38 8.14 -10.08 -0.60
CA THR A 38 9.04 -11.13 -1.12
C THR A 38 10.30 -11.26 -0.26
N LEU A 39 10.86 -10.16 0.23
CA LEU A 39 12.03 -10.21 1.11
C LEU A 39 11.69 -10.84 2.46
N LEU A 40 10.58 -10.45 3.09
CA LEU A 40 10.19 -10.88 4.43
C LEU A 40 9.64 -12.32 4.47
N GLN A 41 9.17 -12.84 3.34
CA GLN A 41 8.62 -14.20 3.23
C GLN A 41 9.61 -15.21 2.66
N ASP A 42 10.81 -14.78 2.29
CA ASP A 42 11.86 -15.66 1.75
C ASP A 42 12.24 -16.73 2.80
N PRO A 43 11.95 -18.03 2.56
CA PRO A 43 12.20 -19.07 3.55
C PRO A 43 13.66 -19.19 4.00
N ASP A 44 14.60 -18.86 3.11
CA ASP A 44 16.04 -19.04 3.34
C ASP A 44 16.67 -17.84 4.07
N GLN A 45 16.03 -16.67 4.01
CA GLN A 45 16.59 -15.40 4.46
C GLN A 45 15.73 -14.65 5.49
N ARG A 46 14.47 -15.07 5.69
CA ARG A 46 13.59 -14.46 6.69
C ARG A 46 14.10 -14.73 8.10
N GLU A 47 13.83 -13.79 8.99
CA GLU A 47 14.10 -13.97 10.42
C GLU A 47 12.98 -14.80 11.05
N PRO A 48 13.22 -16.09 11.38
CA PRO A 48 12.14 -17.05 11.66
C PRO A 48 11.39 -16.77 12.97
N LEU A 49 12.03 -16.05 13.90
CA LEU A 49 11.49 -15.70 15.21
C LEU A 49 11.20 -14.20 15.34
N ILE A 50 11.06 -13.47 14.23
CA ILE A 50 10.79 -12.02 14.25
C ILE A 50 9.52 -11.67 15.03
N ALA A 51 8.52 -12.57 15.00
CA ALA A 51 7.29 -12.42 15.79
C ALA A 51 7.53 -12.45 17.30
N SER A 52 8.61 -13.13 17.73
CA SER A 52 9.01 -13.29 19.12
C SER A 52 10.01 -12.22 19.56
N THR A 53 11.00 -11.90 18.72
CA THR A 53 12.02 -10.88 19.04
C THR A 53 11.48 -9.46 18.91
N GLY A 54 10.46 -9.26 18.07
CA GLY A 54 9.98 -7.94 17.70
C GLY A 54 11.03 -7.12 16.93
N GLY A 55 10.67 -5.87 16.65
CA GLY A 55 11.56 -4.92 16.00
C GLY A 55 11.64 -5.06 14.47
N LEU A 56 12.56 -4.29 13.89
CA LEU A 56 12.81 -4.30 12.45
C LEU A 56 13.80 -5.42 12.10
N PRO A 57 13.62 -6.13 10.98
CA PRO A 57 14.53 -7.20 10.58
C PRO A 57 15.94 -6.65 10.36
N LEU A 58 16.90 -7.25 11.03
CA LEU A 58 18.31 -6.88 10.98
C LEU A 58 18.93 -7.11 9.60
N SER A 59 18.48 -8.14 8.87
CA SER A 59 19.04 -8.50 7.56
C SER A 59 18.52 -7.63 6.41
N LEU A 60 17.39 -6.94 6.60
CA LEU A 60 16.65 -6.27 5.53
C LEU A 60 17.48 -5.20 4.82
N ALA A 61 18.20 -4.36 5.57
CA ALA A 61 19.06 -3.32 4.99
C ALA A 61 20.16 -3.92 4.09
N ASN A 62 20.87 -4.94 4.59
CA ASN A 62 21.93 -5.61 3.84
C ASN A 62 21.39 -6.29 2.57
N ARG A 63 20.16 -6.81 2.62
CA ARG A 63 19.53 -7.46 1.47
C ARG A 63 19.11 -6.46 0.40
N ILE A 64 18.51 -5.33 0.79
CA ILE A 64 18.22 -4.23 -0.13
C ILE A 64 19.51 -3.79 -0.83
N GLU A 65 20.61 -3.65 -0.09
CA GLU A 65 21.90 -3.29 -0.68
C GLU A 65 22.44 -4.35 -1.63
N SER A 66 22.28 -5.63 -1.30
CA SER A 66 22.66 -6.74 -2.19
C SER A 66 21.88 -6.70 -3.49
N ASP A 67 20.57 -6.56 -3.44
CA ASP A 67 19.71 -6.50 -4.62
C ASP A 67 20.01 -5.27 -5.48
N LEU A 68 20.27 -4.10 -4.87
CA LEU A 68 20.71 -2.90 -5.60
C LEU A 68 22.03 -3.14 -6.36
N ARG A 69 23.01 -3.83 -5.74
CA ARG A 69 24.26 -4.20 -6.43
C ARG A 69 24.02 -5.16 -7.59
N GLN A 70 23.07 -6.09 -7.46
CA GLN A 70 22.73 -7.04 -8.51
C GLN A 70 22.03 -6.36 -9.69
N LEU A 71 21.12 -5.41 -9.42
CA LEU A 71 20.48 -4.58 -10.44
C LEU A 71 21.50 -3.72 -11.19
N ASP A 72 22.42 -3.08 -10.46
CA ASP A 72 23.50 -2.27 -11.05
C ASP A 72 24.41 -3.12 -11.94
N LYS A 73 24.84 -4.30 -11.46
CA LYS A 73 25.63 -5.26 -12.26
C LYS A 73 24.90 -5.73 -13.53
N ALA A 74 23.57 -5.84 -13.48
CA ALA A 74 22.74 -6.17 -14.64
C ALA A 74 22.48 -4.98 -15.57
N GLY A 75 22.98 -3.77 -15.24
CA GLY A 75 22.71 -2.54 -15.97
C GLY A 75 21.26 -2.09 -15.89
N ILE A 76 20.55 -2.44 -14.81
CA ILE A 76 19.14 -2.12 -14.57
C ILE A 76 19.05 -0.97 -13.59
N LYS A 77 18.36 0.11 -13.97
CA LYS A 77 18.16 1.26 -13.08
C LYS A 77 16.82 1.14 -12.33
N PRO A 78 16.80 0.91 -11.01
CA PRO A 78 15.55 0.77 -10.27
C PRO A 78 14.87 2.10 -10.00
N VAL A 79 13.53 2.08 -10.00
CA VAL A 79 12.65 3.16 -9.56
C VAL A 79 11.64 2.58 -8.57
N PHE A 80 11.81 2.86 -7.29
CA PHE A 80 10.94 2.30 -6.25
C PHE A 80 9.66 3.13 -6.11
N VAL A 81 8.49 2.46 -6.13
CA VAL A 81 7.20 3.10 -5.98
C VAL A 81 6.52 2.60 -4.71
N PHE A 82 6.34 3.50 -3.76
CA PHE A 82 5.67 3.22 -2.49
C PHE A 82 4.18 3.55 -2.61
N SER A 83 3.34 2.85 -1.86
CA SER A 83 1.95 3.30 -1.67
C SER A 83 1.92 4.50 -0.73
N GLY A 84 0.99 5.42 -0.98
CA GLY A 84 0.80 6.64 -0.21
C GLY A 84 -0.32 6.51 0.80
N LEU A 85 -1.32 7.36 0.63
CA LEU A 85 -2.46 7.45 1.52
C LEU A 85 -3.33 6.19 1.44
N PRO A 86 -3.93 5.77 2.57
CA PRO A 86 -4.95 4.74 2.53
C PRO A 86 -6.17 5.23 1.72
N LEU A 87 -6.88 4.29 1.11
CA LEU A 87 -8.21 4.57 0.58
C LEU A 87 -9.16 4.89 1.73
N ALA A 88 -10.24 5.61 1.42
CA ALA A 88 -11.31 5.85 2.37
C ALA A 88 -11.86 4.50 2.82
N SER A 89 -11.90 4.32 4.14
CA SER A 89 -12.49 3.14 4.76
C SER A 89 -13.29 3.57 5.98
N ARG A 90 -14.33 2.80 6.28
CA ARG A 90 -15.04 2.95 7.53
C ARG A 90 -14.13 2.44 8.66
N PRO A 91 -14.24 3.00 9.88
CA PRO A 91 -13.58 2.43 11.05
C PRO A 91 -13.89 0.94 11.16
N LEU A 92 -12.90 0.15 11.58
CA LEU A 92 -13.07 -1.29 11.76
C LEU A 92 -14.25 -1.57 12.71
N PRO A 93 -15.09 -2.60 12.41
CA PRO A 93 -16.14 -3.02 13.33
C PRO A 93 -15.57 -3.31 14.72
N LYS A 94 -16.26 -2.86 15.76
CA LYS A 94 -15.86 -3.11 17.14
C LYS A 94 -16.08 -4.56 17.54
N GLY A 95 -15.22 -5.07 18.43
CA GLY A 95 -15.36 -6.37 19.04
C GLY A 95 -14.22 -7.33 18.68
N PRO A 96 -14.37 -8.62 19.00
CA PRO A 96 -13.36 -9.63 18.74
C PRO A 96 -13.01 -9.69 17.24
N ASN A 97 -11.76 -9.34 16.92
CA ASN A 97 -11.23 -9.51 15.57
C ASN A 97 -10.72 -10.95 15.46
N SER A 98 -11.53 -11.83 14.85
CA SER A 98 -11.23 -13.25 14.73
C SER A 98 -9.88 -13.54 14.06
N GLN A 99 -9.42 -12.67 13.16
CA GLN A 99 -8.08 -12.77 12.59
C GLN A 99 -7.02 -12.49 13.65
N MET A 100 -7.16 -11.41 14.40
CA MET A 100 -6.23 -11.02 15.46
C MET A 100 -6.20 -12.08 16.60
N GLU A 101 -7.35 -12.62 16.97
CA GLU A 101 -7.46 -13.71 17.94
C GLU A 101 -6.72 -14.97 17.48
N ARG A 102 -6.89 -15.35 16.21
CA ARG A 102 -6.17 -16.47 15.60
C ARG A 102 -4.66 -16.21 15.58
N GLU A 103 -4.24 -15.02 15.17
CA GLU A 103 -2.82 -14.63 15.15
C GLU A 103 -2.21 -14.70 16.56
N ASN A 104 -2.94 -14.25 17.59
CA ASN A 104 -2.51 -14.34 18.99
C ASN A 104 -2.43 -15.77 19.50
N HIS A 105 -3.41 -16.61 19.16
CA HIS A 105 -3.39 -18.02 19.54
C HIS A 105 -2.13 -18.72 19.00
N VAL A 106 -1.83 -18.51 17.71
CA VAL A 106 -0.64 -19.09 17.07
C VAL A 106 0.66 -18.55 17.68
N LYS A 107 0.72 -17.25 18.01
CA LYS A 107 1.88 -16.69 18.72
C LYS A 107 2.10 -17.36 20.08
N ASN A 108 1.05 -17.49 20.88
CA ASN A 108 1.13 -18.10 22.22
C ASN A 108 1.53 -19.58 22.14
N GLU A 109 0.98 -20.31 21.17
CA GLU A 109 1.38 -21.69 20.90
C GLU A 109 2.86 -21.79 20.50
N ALA A 110 3.33 -20.91 19.61
CA ALA A 110 4.74 -20.86 19.22
C ALA A 110 5.66 -20.53 20.41
N TRP A 111 5.24 -19.66 21.32
CA TRP A 111 5.97 -19.36 22.56
C TRP A 111 6.07 -20.59 23.47
N ASN A 112 4.99 -21.33 23.68
CA ASN A 112 5.02 -22.56 24.47
C ASN A 112 6.01 -23.58 23.87
N TYR A 113 6.01 -23.77 22.54
CA TYR A 113 6.99 -24.62 21.89
C TYR A 113 8.42 -24.14 22.10
N TYR A 114 8.65 -22.83 22.06
CA TYR A 114 9.97 -22.25 22.28
C TYR A 114 10.46 -22.45 23.73
N GLU A 115 9.60 -22.22 24.72
CA GLU A 115 9.90 -22.44 26.15
C GLU A 115 10.21 -23.91 26.47
N ASP A 116 9.54 -24.84 25.79
CA ASP A 116 9.81 -26.28 25.88
C ASP A 116 11.06 -26.74 25.11
N GLY A 117 11.82 -25.82 24.51
CA GLY A 117 13.01 -26.12 23.71
C GLY A 117 12.72 -26.68 22.30
N GLN A 118 11.45 -26.69 21.87
CA GLN A 118 11.00 -27.18 20.56
C GLN A 118 11.01 -26.06 19.50
N VAL A 119 12.17 -25.45 19.27
CA VAL A 119 12.34 -24.26 18.41
C VAL A 119 11.81 -24.46 16.99
N ASP A 120 12.07 -25.61 16.36
CA ASP A 120 11.61 -25.89 15.00
C ASP A 120 10.07 -25.87 14.89
N ARG A 121 9.38 -26.36 15.92
CA ARG A 121 7.91 -26.33 15.97
C ARG A 121 7.38 -24.92 16.15
N ALA A 122 8.05 -24.10 16.96
CA ALA A 122 7.71 -22.68 17.10
C ALA A 122 7.79 -21.96 15.75
N VAL A 123 8.87 -22.17 14.99
CA VAL A 123 9.05 -21.58 13.65
C VAL A 123 7.97 -22.06 12.67
N VAL A 124 7.64 -23.35 12.68
CA VAL A 124 6.57 -23.90 11.85
C VAL A 124 5.22 -23.26 12.19
N ALA A 125 4.88 -23.14 13.48
CA ALA A 125 3.65 -22.50 13.94
C ALA A 125 3.56 -21.04 13.46
N LEU A 126 4.61 -20.24 13.68
CA LEU A 126 4.66 -18.84 13.24
C LEU A 126 4.53 -18.68 11.71
N THR A 127 4.94 -19.69 10.94
CA THR A 127 4.85 -19.67 9.47
C THR A 127 3.42 -19.90 8.97
N GLN A 128 2.55 -20.50 9.77
CA GLN A 128 1.15 -20.76 9.41
C GLN A 128 0.37 -19.46 9.17
N ILE A 129 0.76 -18.36 9.82
CA ILE A 129 0.19 -17.04 9.62
C ILE A 129 0.94 -16.34 8.50
N ARG A 130 0.24 -16.06 7.38
CA ARG A 130 0.74 -15.24 6.26
C ARG A 130 2.14 -15.65 5.75
N GLY A 131 2.53 -16.93 5.87
CA GLY A 131 3.87 -17.38 5.47
C GLY A 131 5.01 -16.85 6.35
N GLY A 132 4.71 -16.46 7.60
CA GLY A 132 5.65 -15.80 8.51
C GLY A 132 5.78 -14.30 8.29
N LEU A 133 4.91 -13.69 7.48
CA LEU A 133 4.85 -12.22 7.36
C LEU A 133 4.15 -11.62 8.58
N TRP A 134 4.94 -11.22 9.56
CA TRP A 134 4.46 -10.60 10.80
C TRP A 134 4.64 -9.09 10.86
N ILE A 135 5.43 -8.52 9.95
CA ILE A 135 5.70 -7.08 9.85
C ILE A 135 4.86 -6.49 8.72
N ASP A 136 4.21 -5.36 8.98
CA ASP A 136 3.57 -4.58 7.93
C ASP A 136 4.65 -3.92 7.05
N PRO A 137 4.62 -4.08 5.72
CA PRO A 137 5.56 -3.42 4.82
C PRO A 137 5.68 -1.90 5.03
N ASN A 138 4.62 -1.23 5.48
CA ASN A 138 4.63 0.20 5.78
C ASN A 138 5.56 0.57 6.96
N GLU A 139 5.80 -0.36 7.90
CA GLU A 139 6.66 -0.12 9.07
C GLU A 139 8.15 -0.09 8.69
N VAL A 140 8.54 -0.77 7.61
CA VAL A 140 9.93 -0.82 7.17
C VAL A 140 10.28 0.24 6.13
N VAL A 141 9.31 1.02 5.63
CA VAL A 141 9.52 2.07 4.61
C VAL A 141 10.64 3.03 5.01
N ARG A 142 10.73 3.41 6.29
CA ARG A 142 11.79 4.32 6.77
C ARG A 142 13.19 3.73 6.63
N ILE A 143 13.36 2.41 6.72
CA ILE A 143 14.65 1.75 6.46
C ILE A 143 15.06 1.97 5.01
N PHE A 144 14.12 1.77 4.08
CA PHE A 144 14.35 2.00 2.65
C PHE A 144 14.75 3.45 2.37
N LEU A 145 13.96 4.41 2.85
CA LEU A 145 14.23 5.83 2.60
C LEU A 145 15.61 6.25 3.14
N ARG A 146 16.02 5.73 4.31
CA ARG A 146 17.36 5.96 4.87
C ARG A 146 18.45 5.30 4.04
N ALA A 147 18.27 4.05 3.62
CA ALA A 147 19.22 3.33 2.78
C ALA A 147 19.41 3.99 1.41
N PHE A 148 18.34 4.56 0.85
CA PHE A 148 18.32 5.23 -0.45
C PHE A 148 18.98 6.61 -0.42
N LYS A 149 18.88 7.33 0.70
CA LYS A 149 19.47 8.67 0.87
C LYS A 149 20.96 8.72 0.52
N HIS A 150 21.70 7.66 0.85
CA HIS A 150 23.15 7.61 0.64
C HIS A 150 23.56 7.09 -0.74
N ARG A 151 22.61 6.65 -1.58
CA ARG A 151 22.90 5.87 -2.80
C ARG A 151 22.23 6.39 -4.07
N PHE A 152 21.61 7.56 -4.02
CA PHE A 152 20.91 8.17 -5.17
C PHE A 152 19.88 7.23 -5.83
N VAL A 153 19.27 6.33 -5.04
CA VAL A 153 18.24 5.42 -5.53
C VAL A 153 16.97 6.22 -5.77
N GLU A 154 16.43 6.13 -6.99
CA GLU A 154 15.22 6.84 -7.35
C GLU A 154 13.99 6.19 -6.74
N TYR A 155 13.13 7.02 -6.13
CA TYR A 155 11.85 6.56 -5.60
C TYR A 155 10.78 7.65 -5.69
N VAL A 156 9.53 7.21 -5.61
CA VAL A 156 8.34 8.05 -5.48
C VAL A 156 7.34 7.39 -4.53
N ILE A 157 6.68 8.18 -3.70
CA ILE A 157 5.48 7.74 -2.98
C ILE A 157 4.27 8.13 -3.82
N ALA A 158 3.48 7.15 -4.25
CA ALA A 158 2.21 7.39 -4.94
C ALA A 158 1.27 8.21 -4.04
N PRO A 159 0.31 8.96 -4.58
CA PRO A 159 -0.68 9.63 -3.73
C PRO A 159 -1.53 8.59 -2.95
N TYR A 160 -1.86 7.46 -3.59
CA TYR A 160 -2.57 6.33 -2.96
C TYR A 160 -1.94 5.00 -3.39
N LEU A 161 -2.35 4.45 -4.53
CA LEU A 161 -1.99 3.09 -4.95
C LEU A 161 -0.70 3.07 -5.79
N ALA A 162 0.29 2.28 -5.36
CA ALA A 162 1.57 2.14 -6.07
C ALA A 162 1.40 1.61 -7.50
N SER A 163 0.55 0.60 -7.71
CA SER A 163 0.30 0.01 -9.03
C SER A 163 -0.26 1.02 -10.03
N ALA A 164 -1.11 1.96 -9.59
CA ALA A 164 -1.61 3.04 -10.43
C ALA A 164 -0.49 4.01 -10.84
N GLN A 165 0.36 4.40 -9.89
CA GLN A 165 1.50 5.27 -10.16
C GLN A 165 2.52 4.58 -11.09
N LEU A 166 2.79 3.29 -10.90
CA LEU A 166 3.61 2.49 -11.82
C LEU A 166 3.02 2.48 -13.23
N ALA A 167 1.71 2.29 -13.37
CA ALA A 167 1.03 2.33 -14.66
C ALA A 167 1.19 3.69 -15.36
N TYR A 168 1.06 4.80 -14.61
CA TYR A 168 1.32 6.15 -15.12
C TYR A 168 2.77 6.29 -15.61
N LEU A 169 3.76 5.94 -14.78
CA LEU A 169 5.18 6.06 -15.13
C LEU A 169 5.57 5.21 -16.35
N LEU A 170 4.98 4.02 -16.48
CA LEU A 170 5.21 3.11 -17.61
C LEU A 170 4.66 3.66 -18.93
N ARG A 171 3.49 4.31 -18.88
CA ARG A 171 2.82 4.86 -20.07
C ARG A 171 3.27 6.26 -20.43
N HIS A 172 4.04 6.92 -19.56
CA HIS A 172 4.48 8.28 -19.77
C HIS A 172 5.41 8.39 -21.00
N PRO A 173 5.21 9.37 -21.91
CA PRO A 173 6.01 9.51 -23.14
C PRO A 173 7.52 9.68 -22.91
N LYS A 174 7.93 10.23 -21.76
CA LYS A 174 9.34 10.38 -21.37
C LYS A 174 10.02 9.06 -20.94
N GLY A 175 9.28 7.95 -20.84
CA GLY A 175 9.85 6.63 -20.51
C GLY A 175 10.44 6.57 -19.09
N TYR A 176 9.68 7.01 -18.07
CA TYR A 176 10.18 7.01 -16.68
C TYR A 176 10.53 5.61 -16.18
N ILE A 177 9.78 4.60 -16.60
CA ILE A 177 10.10 3.18 -16.45
C ILE A 177 9.74 2.42 -17.73
N HIS A 178 10.33 1.25 -17.92
CA HIS A 178 10.16 0.40 -19.12
C HIS A 178 9.56 -0.98 -18.79
N ALA A 179 9.69 -1.41 -17.54
CA ALA A 179 9.14 -2.65 -17.02
C ALA A 179 8.71 -2.46 -15.57
N ILE A 180 7.81 -3.31 -15.08
CA ILE A 180 7.34 -3.30 -13.70
C ILE A 180 7.66 -4.65 -13.06
N TRP A 181 8.27 -4.61 -11.86
CA TRP A 181 8.37 -5.74 -10.94
C TRP A 181 7.36 -5.56 -9.81
N SER A 182 6.29 -6.38 -9.83
CA SER A 182 5.20 -6.35 -8.85
C SER A 182 4.46 -7.69 -8.84
N ASP A 183 3.40 -7.80 -8.04
CA ASP A 183 2.45 -8.90 -8.11
C ASP A 183 1.55 -8.81 -9.36
N SER A 184 0.72 -9.85 -9.53
CA SER A 184 -0.22 -9.91 -10.66
C SER A 184 -1.39 -8.92 -10.54
N GLU A 185 -1.63 -8.34 -9.37
CA GLU A 185 -2.70 -7.35 -9.15
C GLU A 185 -2.44 -6.07 -9.94
N THR A 186 -1.17 -5.74 -10.21
CA THR A 186 -0.80 -4.61 -11.08
C THR A 186 -1.42 -4.71 -12.48
N LEU A 187 -1.80 -5.91 -12.95
CA LEU A 187 -2.53 -6.09 -14.21
C LEU A 187 -3.97 -5.57 -14.19
N LEU A 188 -4.52 -5.16 -13.04
CA LEU A 188 -5.81 -4.45 -12.97
C LEU A 188 -5.73 -3.09 -13.68
N TRP A 189 -4.55 -2.47 -13.68
CA TRP A 189 -4.27 -1.18 -14.32
C TRP A 189 -3.91 -1.34 -15.81
N PRO A 190 -3.74 -0.24 -16.57
CA PRO A 190 -3.32 -0.27 -17.98
C PRO A 190 -1.84 -0.70 -18.17
N VAL A 191 -1.48 -1.86 -17.63
CA VAL A 191 -0.18 -2.53 -17.71
C VAL A 191 -0.32 -3.81 -18.53
N ASP A 192 0.58 -4.00 -19.50
CA ASP A 192 0.52 -5.16 -20.41
C ASP A 192 1.30 -6.36 -19.87
N LYS A 193 2.43 -6.11 -19.22
CA LYS A 193 3.33 -7.14 -18.68
C LYS A 193 3.81 -6.76 -17.29
N VAL A 194 3.88 -7.74 -16.40
CA VAL A 194 4.44 -7.58 -15.06
C VAL A 194 5.42 -8.70 -14.77
N ILE A 195 6.62 -8.33 -14.31
CA ILE A 195 7.64 -9.25 -13.82
C ILE A 195 7.21 -9.66 -12.42
N THR A 196 7.08 -10.96 -12.18
CA THR A 196 6.67 -11.50 -10.88
C THR A 196 7.86 -11.98 -10.06
N THR A 197 8.93 -12.45 -10.71
CA THR A 197 10.10 -12.97 -10.00
C THR A 197 11.35 -12.64 -10.78
N ILE A 198 12.39 -12.16 -10.09
CA ILE A 198 13.73 -12.04 -10.63
C ILE A 198 14.58 -13.09 -9.95
N GLU A 199 15.18 -13.97 -10.74
CA GLU A 199 16.16 -14.94 -10.29
C GLU A 199 17.55 -14.39 -10.62
N TRP A 200 18.33 -14.10 -9.58
CA TRP A 200 19.67 -13.55 -9.74
C TRP A 200 20.66 -14.51 -10.42
N SER A 201 20.26 -15.77 -10.67
CA SER A 201 20.94 -16.73 -11.52
C SER A 201 20.98 -16.31 -13.01
N GLY A 202 20.12 -15.36 -13.42
CA GLY A 202 20.18 -14.75 -14.74
C GLY A 202 18.85 -14.74 -15.52
N ASN A 203 17.72 -15.07 -14.89
CA ASN A 203 16.40 -15.07 -15.53
C ASN A 203 15.37 -14.29 -14.72
N PHE A 204 14.25 -13.94 -15.34
CA PHE A 204 13.07 -13.47 -14.64
C PHE A 204 11.81 -14.09 -15.22
N THR A 205 10.76 -14.16 -14.41
CA THR A 205 9.43 -14.61 -14.83
C THR A 205 8.45 -13.43 -14.92
N PHE A 206 7.56 -13.48 -15.90
CA PHE A 206 6.58 -12.42 -16.12
C PHE A 206 5.24 -12.97 -16.63
N ILE A 207 4.19 -12.19 -16.43
CA ILE A 207 2.84 -12.45 -16.92
C ILE A 207 2.50 -11.43 -17.99
N ASP A 208 1.89 -11.88 -19.09
CA ASP A 208 1.37 -11.03 -20.17
C ASP A 208 -0.16 -10.99 -20.11
N LYS A 209 -0.72 -9.81 -19.82
CA LYS A 209 -2.17 -9.59 -19.67
C LYS A 209 -2.94 -9.98 -20.91
N THR A 210 -2.38 -9.78 -22.10
CA THR A 210 -3.04 -10.11 -23.37
C THR A 210 -3.19 -11.63 -23.52
N ARG A 211 -2.15 -12.40 -23.15
CA ARG A 211 -2.20 -13.86 -23.16
C ARG A 211 -3.22 -14.40 -22.16
N VAL A 212 -3.21 -13.87 -20.93
CA VAL A 212 -4.17 -14.27 -19.89
C VAL A 212 -5.61 -13.98 -20.34
N ARG A 213 -5.88 -12.78 -20.87
CA ARG A 213 -7.21 -12.42 -21.37
C ARG A 213 -7.67 -13.26 -22.55
N THR A 214 -6.75 -13.59 -23.46
CA THR A 214 -7.04 -14.44 -24.63
C THR A 214 -7.39 -15.86 -24.18
N ASP A 215 -6.64 -16.41 -23.23
CA ASP A 215 -6.91 -17.72 -22.64
C ASP A 215 -8.27 -17.78 -21.94
N LEU A 216 -8.63 -16.69 -21.23
CA LEU A 216 -9.92 -16.55 -20.56
C LEU A 216 -11.08 -16.26 -21.52
N GLY A 217 -10.81 -15.77 -22.73
CA GLY A 217 -11.83 -15.28 -23.66
C GLY A 217 -12.62 -14.09 -23.10
N MET A 218 -11.95 -13.17 -22.39
CA MET A 218 -12.59 -12.07 -21.66
C MET A 218 -12.24 -10.67 -22.18
N THR A 219 -13.25 -9.79 -22.17
CA THR A 219 -13.08 -8.34 -22.39
C THR A 219 -12.26 -7.69 -21.27
N PRO A 220 -11.74 -6.46 -21.44
CA PRO A 220 -10.99 -5.77 -20.38
C PRO A 220 -11.83 -5.60 -19.10
N GLU A 221 -13.12 -5.26 -19.25
CA GLU A 221 -14.03 -5.05 -18.10
C GLU A 221 -14.36 -6.37 -17.40
N GLN A 222 -14.56 -7.46 -18.14
CA GLN A 222 -14.74 -8.79 -17.55
C GLN A 222 -13.50 -9.27 -16.81
N PHE A 223 -12.32 -9.00 -17.35
CA PHE A 223 -11.05 -9.33 -16.70
C PHE A 223 -10.91 -8.56 -15.38
N LEU A 224 -11.21 -7.26 -15.37
CA LEU A 224 -11.24 -6.45 -14.13
C LEU A 224 -12.20 -7.05 -13.10
N ASP A 225 -13.44 -7.32 -13.49
CA ASP A 225 -14.46 -7.86 -12.60
C ASP A 225 -14.07 -9.25 -12.06
N LEU A 226 -13.54 -10.15 -12.91
CA LEU A 226 -13.01 -11.45 -12.51
C LEU A 226 -11.88 -11.33 -11.49
N SER A 227 -10.90 -10.46 -11.77
CA SER A 227 -9.75 -10.27 -10.90
C SER A 227 -10.16 -9.73 -9.52
N LEU A 228 -11.10 -8.79 -9.47
CA LEU A 228 -11.65 -8.28 -8.20
C LEU A 228 -12.39 -9.38 -7.42
N LEU A 229 -13.29 -10.11 -8.08
CA LEU A 229 -14.05 -11.20 -7.43
C LEU A 229 -13.16 -12.36 -6.97
N SER A 230 -12.01 -12.57 -7.61
CA SER A 230 -11.02 -13.57 -7.20
C SER A 230 -10.36 -13.22 -5.86
N GLY A 231 -10.40 -11.95 -5.47
CA GLY A 231 -9.76 -11.42 -4.27
C GLY A 231 -8.43 -10.75 -4.60
N CYS A 232 -8.20 -9.59 -4.00
CA CYS A 232 -7.01 -8.77 -4.15
C CYS A 232 -6.84 -7.86 -2.91
N SER A 233 -5.83 -6.97 -2.93
CA SER A 233 -5.61 -6.04 -1.83
C SER A 233 -6.79 -5.07 -1.59
N LEU A 234 -7.57 -4.78 -2.64
CA LEU A 234 -8.71 -3.86 -2.60
C LEU A 234 -10.04 -4.53 -2.23
N LEU A 235 -10.15 -5.86 -2.41
CA LEU A 235 -11.41 -6.57 -2.24
C LEU A 235 -11.19 -8.01 -1.80
N ARG A 236 -11.92 -8.45 -0.77
CA ARG A 236 -11.92 -9.86 -0.36
C ARG A 236 -12.45 -10.75 -1.49
N THR A 237 -12.03 -12.02 -1.50
CA THR A 237 -12.59 -13.03 -2.40
C THR A 237 -14.11 -13.08 -2.30
N PHE A 238 -14.77 -13.33 -3.44
CA PHE A 238 -16.23 -13.37 -3.54
C PHE A 238 -16.83 -14.34 -2.51
N PRO A 239 -17.69 -13.86 -1.57
CA PRO A 239 -18.10 -14.64 -0.41
C PRO A 239 -18.67 -16.03 -0.68
N PRO A 240 -19.50 -16.25 -1.73
CA PRO A 240 -19.98 -17.60 -2.05
C PRO A 240 -18.89 -18.64 -2.34
N TYR A 241 -17.65 -18.22 -2.60
CA TYR A 241 -16.49 -19.08 -2.86
C TYR A 241 -15.29 -18.77 -1.96
N ALA A 242 -15.47 -18.04 -0.86
CA ALA A 242 -14.36 -17.64 -0.01
C ALA A 242 -13.71 -18.83 0.72
N ASP A 243 -14.52 -19.78 1.21
CA ASP A 243 -14.03 -20.92 2.00
C ASP A 243 -13.42 -22.03 1.12
N SER A 244 -13.88 -22.16 -0.13
CA SER A 244 -13.50 -23.21 -1.07
C SER A 244 -13.13 -22.64 -2.44
N PHE A 245 -12.22 -21.66 -2.43
CA PHE A 245 -11.91 -20.89 -3.63
C PHE A 245 -11.44 -21.76 -4.80
N GLN A 246 -12.17 -21.64 -5.91
CA GLN A 246 -11.80 -22.18 -7.20
C GLN A 246 -12.01 -21.10 -8.26
N ILE A 247 -10.90 -20.66 -8.86
CA ILE A 247 -10.92 -19.61 -9.89
C ILE A 247 -11.85 -19.93 -11.06
N ARG A 248 -12.00 -21.22 -11.42
CA ARG A 248 -12.92 -21.67 -12.48
C ARG A 248 -14.37 -21.30 -12.18
N ALA A 249 -14.81 -21.39 -10.92
CA ALA A 249 -16.16 -21.01 -10.55
C ALA A 249 -16.42 -19.51 -10.76
N ILE A 250 -15.44 -18.66 -10.43
CA ILE A 250 -15.54 -17.21 -10.68
C ILE A 250 -15.53 -16.90 -12.18
N ILE A 251 -14.69 -17.60 -12.96
CA ILE A 251 -14.67 -17.50 -14.43
C ILE A 251 -16.05 -17.82 -15.01
N ASP A 252 -16.69 -18.90 -14.57
CA ASP A 252 -17.99 -19.33 -15.06
C ASP A 252 -19.10 -18.33 -14.70
N ILE A 253 -19.06 -17.77 -13.49
CA ILE A 253 -19.98 -16.70 -13.07
C ILE A 253 -19.84 -15.47 -13.96
N VAL A 254 -18.62 -14.97 -14.16
CA VAL A 254 -18.39 -13.77 -14.98
C VAL A 254 -18.76 -14.02 -16.44
N ARG A 255 -18.56 -15.24 -16.96
CA ARG A 255 -19.00 -15.63 -18.31
C ARG A 255 -20.52 -15.69 -18.44
N HIS A 256 -21.21 -16.20 -17.42
CA HIS A 256 -22.66 -16.31 -17.40
C HIS A 256 -23.32 -14.94 -17.24
N LEU A 257 -22.93 -14.19 -16.22
CA LEU A 257 -23.56 -12.92 -15.80
C LEU A 257 -22.97 -11.68 -16.47
N LYS A 258 -21.88 -11.84 -17.22
CA LYS A 258 -21.16 -10.81 -17.99
C LYS A 258 -20.47 -9.73 -17.19
N THR A 259 -20.95 -9.38 -15.99
CA THR A 259 -20.38 -8.33 -15.13
C THR A 259 -20.33 -8.77 -13.68
N GLY A 260 -19.37 -8.25 -12.92
CA GLY A 260 -19.23 -8.51 -11.48
C GLY A 260 -20.34 -7.84 -10.66
N ILE A 261 -20.92 -6.74 -11.13
CA ILE A 261 -22.10 -6.12 -10.50
C ILE A 261 -23.30 -7.07 -10.58
N ALA A 262 -23.55 -7.68 -11.74
CA ALA A 262 -24.62 -8.66 -11.88
C ALA A 262 -24.40 -9.88 -10.96
N ALA A 263 -23.15 -10.33 -10.79
CA ALA A 263 -22.79 -11.36 -9.81
C ALA A 263 -23.13 -10.92 -8.38
N CYS A 264 -22.76 -9.71 -7.98
CA CYS A 264 -23.08 -9.19 -6.65
C CYS A 264 -24.59 -9.06 -6.42
N GLN A 265 -25.36 -8.69 -7.45
CA GLN A 265 -26.82 -8.57 -7.38
C GLN A 265 -27.51 -9.92 -7.27
N GLN A 266 -27.07 -10.94 -8.03
CA GLN A 266 -27.65 -12.28 -7.97
C GLN A 266 -27.46 -12.91 -6.58
N PHE A 267 -26.31 -12.70 -5.94
CA PHE A 267 -25.99 -13.27 -4.64
C PHE A 267 -26.25 -12.30 -3.47
N ARG A 268 -27.04 -11.25 -3.67
CA ARG A 268 -27.28 -10.20 -2.66
C ARG A 268 -27.83 -10.72 -1.32
N ASP A 269 -28.59 -11.81 -1.37
CA ASP A 269 -29.25 -12.41 -0.19
C ASP A 269 -28.34 -13.44 0.52
N HIS A 270 -27.14 -13.72 -0.01
CA HIS A 270 -26.17 -14.55 0.66
C HIS A 270 -25.75 -13.91 1.99
N PRO A 271 -25.79 -14.64 3.13
CA PRO A 271 -25.58 -14.05 4.46
C PRO A 271 -24.27 -13.26 4.58
N GLN A 272 -23.17 -13.80 4.06
CA GLN A 272 -21.86 -13.14 4.10
C GLN A 272 -21.78 -11.91 3.18
N MET A 273 -22.53 -11.87 2.06
CA MET A 273 -22.57 -10.70 1.17
C MET A 273 -23.16 -9.49 1.91
N LYS A 274 -24.26 -9.71 2.65
CA LYS A 274 -24.93 -8.69 3.45
C LYS A 274 -24.08 -8.27 4.66
N ALA A 275 -23.52 -9.24 5.40
CA ALA A 275 -22.71 -8.97 6.59
C ALA A 275 -21.48 -8.11 6.27
N LEU A 276 -20.86 -8.32 5.10
CA LEU A 276 -19.66 -7.60 4.69
C LEU A 276 -19.94 -6.33 3.88
N GLY A 277 -21.20 -6.05 3.51
CA GLY A 277 -21.49 -4.99 2.54
C GLY A 277 -20.73 -5.18 1.22
N TYR A 278 -20.64 -6.43 0.75
CA TYR A 278 -19.68 -6.81 -0.29
C TYR A 278 -19.93 -6.10 -1.62
N THR A 279 -21.20 -5.89 -2.00
CA THR A 279 -21.55 -5.18 -3.24
C THR A 279 -21.02 -3.74 -3.26
N GLU A 280 -21.14 -3.02 -2.14
CA GLU A 280 -20.57 -1.68 -1.99
C GLU A 280 -19.04 -1.73 -2.10
N SER A 281 -18.41 -2.67 -1.40
CA SER A 281 -16.95 -2.87 -1.44
C SER A 281 -16.46 -3.19 -2.85
N PHE A 282 -17.18 -4.03 -3.61
CA PHE A 282 -16.87 -4.35 -5.00
C PHE A 282 -16.92 -3.11 -5.89
N MET A 283 -17.97 -2.29 -5.77
CA MET A 283 -18.09 -1.04 -6.55
C MET A 283 -16.97 -0.06 -6.19
N ARG A 284 -16.66 0.10 -4.90
CA ARG A 284 -15.56 0.95 -4.42
C ARG A 284 -14.21 0.49 -4.98
N ALA A 285 -13.90 -0.81 -4.90
CA ALA A 285 -12.67 -1.38 -5.45
C ALA A 285 -12.57 -1.18 -6.97
N ARG A 286 -13.67 -1.40 -7.69
CA ARG A 286 -13.74 -1.20 -9.14
C ARG A 286 -13.50 0.26 -9.53
N LEU A 287 -14.11 1.20 -8.81
CA LEU A 287 -13.89 2.64 -9.04
C LEU A 287 -12.47 3.07 -8.62
N ALA A 288 -11.93 2.51 -7.54
CA ALA A 288 -10.55 2.76 -7.12
C ALA A 288 -9.54 2.37 -8.20
N VAL A 289 -9.76 1.28 -8.93
CA VAL A 289 -8.93 0.90 -10.10
C VAL A 289 -9.19 1.82 -11.28
N LYS A 290 -10.45 2.00 -11.68
CA LYS A 290 -10.79 2.74 -12.92
C LYS A 290 -10.40 4.22 -12.83
N PHE A 291 -10.52 4.83 -11.66
CA PHE A 291 -10.27 6.25 -11.45
C PHE A 291 -9.17 6.48 -10.40
N SER A 292 -8.18 5.58 -10.36
CA SER A 292 -7.02 5.71 -9.48
C SER A 292 -6.39 7.09 -9.58
N LEU A 293 -6.14 7.72 -8.43
CA LEU A 293 -5.41 8.98 -8.39
C LEU A 293 -3.91 8.71 -8.53
N VAL A 294 -3.24 9.47 -9.40
CA VAL A 294 -1.79 9.45 -9.62
C VAL A 294 -1.23 10.86 -9.51
N LEU A 295 0.03 10.98 -9.10
CA LEU A 295 0.74 12.25 -9.11
C LEU A 295 1.48 12.39 -10.45
N THR A 296 1.14 13.43 -11.21
CA THR A 296 1.77 13.69 -12.50
C THR A 296 3.15 14.32 -12.32
N THR A 297 3.94 14.33 -13.39
CA THR A 297 5.27 14.95 -13.38
C THR A 297 5.26 16.46 -13.30
N GLU A 298 4.08 17.06 -13.46
CA GLU A 298 3.79 18.48 -13.27
C GLU A 298 3.38 18.78 -11.82
N GLY A 299 3.40 17.77 -10.93
CA GLY A 299 3.12 17.95 -9.50
C GLY A 299 1.63 17.96 -9.15
N THR A 300 0.75 17.66 -10.12
CA THR A 300 -0.70 17.65 -9.89
C THR A 300 -1.20 16.23 -9.65
N CYS A 301 -2.06 16.04 -8.65
CA CYS A 301 -2.69 14.74 -8.43
C CYS A 301 -4.03 14.62 -9.18
N LEU A 302 -4.09 13.74 -10.18
CA LEU A 302 -5.23 13.59 -11.11
C LEU A 302 -5.67 12.12 -11.24
N PRO A 303 -6.94 11.87 -11.62
CA PRO A 303 -7.40 10.56 -12.04
C PRO A 303 -6.61 10.03 -13.25
N LEU A 304 -6.15 8.77 -13.15
CA LEU A 304 -5.33 8.09 -14.15
C LEU A 304 -5.91 8.14 -15.58
N PRO A 305 -7.23 7.95 -15.80
CA PRO A 305 -7.79 8.04 -17.16
C PRO A 305 -7.63 9.39 -17.85
N LEU A 306 -7.45 10.49 -17.11
CA LEU A 306 -7.25 11.82 -17.70
C LEU A 306 -5.83 11.99 -18.27
N VAL A 307 -4.85 11.26 -17.74
CA VAL A 307 -3.43 11.36 -18.12
C VAL A 307 -2.94 10.14 -18.89
N VAL A 308 -3.59 9.00 -18.71
CA VAL A 308 -3.38 7.75 -19.43
C VAL A 308 -4.76 7.23 -19.85
N PRO A 309 -5.35 7.81 -20.93
CA PRO A 309 -6.66 7.41 -21.38
C PRO A 309 -6.66 5.95 -21.87
N PRO A 310 -7.78 5.22 -21.71
CA PRO A 310 -7.95 3.92 -22.35
C PRO A 310 -7.73 4.02 -23.86
N GLN A 311 -7.20 2.96 -24.47
CA GLN A 311 -6.89 2.95 -25.90
C GLN A 311 -8.14 3.29 -26.74
N GLY A 312 -8.04 4.35 -27.55
CA GLY A 312 -9.12 4.80 -28.43
C GLY A 312 -10.25 5.55 -27.73
N ALA A 313 -10.14 5.85 -26.43
CA ALA A 313 -11.11 6.66 -25.70
C ALA A 313 -10.56 8.07 -25.45
N VAL A 314 -11.44 9.07 -25.58
CA VAL A 314 -11.19 10.41 -25.06
C VAL A 314 -11.92 10.49 -23.73
N VAL A 315 -11.18 10.72 -22.64
CA VAL A 315 -11.74 10.87 -21.29
C VAL A 315 -11.55 12.30 -20.86
N THR A 316 -12.63 12.91 -20.41
CA THR A 316 -12.68 14.29 -19.94
C THR A 316 -13.02 14.33 -18.45
N ALA A 317 -12.86 15.50 -17.82
CA ALA A 317 -13.17 15.66 -16.41
C ALA A 317 -14.65 15.34 -16.07
N THR A 318 -15.58 15.45 -17.02
CA THR A 318 -16.99 15.11 -16.82
C THR A 318 -17.28 13.62 -16.76
N ASP A 319 -16.34 12.79 -17.26
CA ASP A 319 -16.45 11.33 -17.21
C ASP A 319 -15.96 10.75 -15.86
N VAL A 320 -15.36 11.60 -15.02
CA VAL A 320 -14.86 11.24 -13.70
C VAL A 320 -15.98 11.44 -12.67
N PRO A 321 -16.26 10.44 -11.81
CA PRO A 321 -17.22 10.59 -10.73
C PRO A 321 -16.89 11.78 -9.82
N SER A 322 -17.89 12.55 -9.42
CA SER A 322 -17.69 13.73 -8.56
C SER A 322 -17.41 13.38 -7.10
N ASP A 323 -17.75 12.16 -6.69
CA ASP A 323 -17.71 11.59 -5.33
C ASP A 323 -16.48 10.69 -5.10
N LEU A 324 -15.39 10.91 -5.84
CA LEU A 324 -14.15 10.14 -5.65
C LEU A 324 -13.54 10.28 -4.25
N ASP A 325 -13.88 11.33 -3.52
CA ASP A 325 -13.47 11.51 -2.13
C ASP A 325 -14.04 10.44 -1.20
N GLU A 326 -15.19 9.83 -1.56
CA GLU A 326 -15.72 8.68 -0.85
C GLU A 326 -14.84 7.45 -1.00
N ILE A 327 -14.03 7.34 -2.05
CA ILE A 327 -13.15 6.19 -2.33
C ILE A 327 -11.72 6.47 -1.88
N PHE A 328 -11.24 7.68 -2.09
CA PHE A 328 -9.88 8.10 -1.77
C PHE A 328 -9.86 8.94 -0.49
N SER A 329 -9.88 10.26 -0.64
CA SER A 329 -10.08 11.20 0.45
C SER A 329 -10.55 12.53 -0.13
N PRO A 330 -11.01 13.47 0.72
CA PRO A 330 -11.15 14.85 0.29
C PRO A 330 -9.84 15.35 -0.34
N ARG A 331 -9.98 16.17 -1.38
CA ARG A 331 -8.85 16.70 -2.15
C ARG A 331 -7.87 17.45 -1.25
N LEU A 332 -6.60 17.04 -1.28
CA LEU A 332 -5.52 17.74 -0.60
C LEU A 332 -4.85 18.75 -1.56
N PRO A 333 -4.16 19.78 -1.02
CA PRO A 333 -3.31 20.66 -1.82
C PRO A 333 -2.22 19.87 -2.55
N ASP A 334 -1.86 20.31 -3.76
CA ASP A 334 -0.83 19.65 -4.57
C ASP A 334 0.55 19.68 -3.91
N GLU A 335 0.85 20.73 -3.14
CA GLU A 335 2.07 20.84 -2.34
C GLU A 335 2.18 19.72 -1.31
N LEU A 336 1.06 19.31 -0.69
CA LEU A 336 1.07 18.20 0.26
C LEU A 336 1.30 16.86 -0.45
N TYR A 337 0.71 16.65 -1.64
CA TYR A 337 1.01 15.48 -2.45
C TYR A 337 2.48 15.44 -2.90
N PHE A 338 3.06 16.59 -3.23
CA PHE A 338 4.48 16.71 -3.55
C PHE A 338 5.36 16.33 -2.35
N LEU A 339 5.07 16.86 -1.15
CA LEU A 339 5.81 16.53 0.07
C LEU A 339 5.69 15.04 0.45
N LEU A 340 4.52 14.44 0.24
CA LEU A 340 4.29 13.00 0.38
C LEU A 340 5.14 12.22 -0.63
N CYS A 341 5.08 12.58 -1.91
CA CYS A 341 5.82 11.95 -2.99
C CYS A 341 7.33 11.89 -2.73
N ARG A 342 7.88 12.95 -2.14
CA ARG A 342 9.29 13.07 -1.76
C ARG A 342 9.64 12.43 -0.40
N GLY A 343 8.67 11.84 0.29
CA GLY A 343 8.87 11.24 1.62
C GLY A 343 9.19 12.24 2.73
N MET A 344 8.93 13.53 2.52
CA MET A 344 9.14 14.59 3.51
C MET A 344 8.04 14.59 4.57
N VAL A 345 6.80 14.29 4.15
CA VAL A 345 5.65 14.08 5.03
C VAL A 345 5.27 12.61 4.97
N SER A 346 4.91 12.04 6.12
CA SER A 346 4.47 10.65 6.21
C SER A 346 3.04 10.48 5.69
N SER A 347 2.83 9.50 4.82
CA SER A 347 1.48 9.12 4.36
C SER A 347 0.59 8.65 5.50
N SER A 348 1.12 8.02 6.54
CA SER A 348 0.34 7.60 7.72
C SER A 348 -0.25 8.81 8.46
N LEU A 349 0.53 9.87 8.63
CA LEU A 349 0.07 11.09 9.32
C LEU A 349 -1.09 11.76 8.55
N VAL A 350 -0.90 11.96 7.25
CA VAL A 350 -1.95 12.53 6.39
C VAL A 350 -3.14 11.57 6.27
N GLY A 351 -2.87 10.26 6.30
CA GLY A 351 -3.84 9.19 6.40
C GLY A 351 -4.76 9.35 7.61
N TYR A 352 -4.21 9.61 8.81
CA TYR A 352 -5.01 9.83 10.02
C TYR A 352 -5.94 11.03 9.90
N LEU A 353 -5.45 12.12 9.31
CA LEU A 353 -6.26 13.32 9.08
C LEU A 353 -7.36 13.07 8.03
N THR A 354 -7.04 12.38 6.95
CA THR A 354 -7.98 12.10 5.85
C THR A 354 -9.02 11.03 6.20
N SER A 355 -8.66 10.01 6.98
CA SER A 355 -9.58 8.99 7.47
C SER A 355 -10.41 9.48 8.66
N GLY A 356 -9.88 10.42 9.46
CA GLY A 356 -10.47 10.84 10.73
C GLY A 356 -10.23 9.85 11.87
N TYR A 357 -9.34 8.86 11.68
CA TYR A 357 -9.00 7.94 12.74
C TYR A 357 -7.57 7.41 12.68
N ILE A 358 -7.05 7.03 13.84
CA ILE A 358 -5.79 6.32 14.05
C ILE A 358 -6.16 4.89 14.46
N ASP A 359 -5.74 3.92 13.66
CA ASP A 359 -5.89 2.50 13.97
C ASP A 359 -4.61 1.99 14.61
N GLU A 360 -4.59 1.86 15.94
CA GLU A 360 -3.48 1.28 16.67
C GLU A 360 -3.63 -0.25 16.70
N ARG A 361 -2.83 -0.90 15.86
CA ARG A 361 -2.80 -2.34 15.72
C ARG A 361 -2.02 -2.98 16.86
N GLN A 362 -2.32 -4.25 17.11
CA GLN A 362 -1.61 -5.01 18.11
C GLN A 362 -0.13 -5.17 17.70
N PRO A 363 0.83 -4.83 18.59
CA PRO A 363 2.24 -5.03 18.32
C PRO A 363 2.61 -6.52 18.34
N LEU A 364 3.86 -6.81 18.02
CA LEU A 364 4.41 -8.17 18.15
C LEU A 364 4.45 -8.63 19.62
N ALA A 365 4.86 -7.74 20.53
CA ALA A 365 4.88 -7.95 21.97
C ALA A 365 4.04 -6.87 22.66
N ASP A 366 3.18 -7.28 23.59
CA ASP A 366 2.19 -6.43 24.26
C ASP A 366 2.38 -6.44 25.78
N SER A 367 2.26 -5.28 26.42
CA SER A 367 2.30 -5.14 27.87
C SER A 367 1.41 -3.99 28.35
N PRO A 368 0.95 -3.98 29.62
CA PRO A 368 0.23 -2.86 30.19
C PRO A 368 0.98 -1.52 30.06
N GLU A 369 2.30 -1.53 30.19
CA GLU A 369 3.18 -0.37 30.05
C GLU A 369 3.19 0.14 28.60
N TYR A 370 3.29 -0.77 27.61
CA TYR A 370 3.19 -0.41 26.20
C TYR A 370 1.84 0.25 25.87
N ARG A 371 0.74 -0.34 26.35
CA ARG A 371 -0.62 0.18 26.13
C ARG A 371 -0.77 1.60 26.69
N ARG A 372 -0.30 1.84 27.92
CA ARG A 372 -0.29 3.19 28.54
C ARG A 372 0.62 4.15 27.78
N PHE A 373 1.81 3.71 27.39
CA PHE A 373 2.76 4.53 26.62
C PHE A 373 2.15 5.01 25.30
N ILE A 374 1.60 4.09 24.51
CA ILE A 374 1.00 4.41 23.21
C ILE A 374 -0.22 5.31 23.36
N LYS A 375 -1.07 5.03 24.35
CA LYS A 375 -2.27 5.81 24.61
C LYS A 375 -1.93 7.21 25.12
N ASP A 376 -1.29 7.29 26.28
CA ASP A 376 -1.16 8.54 27.05
C ASP A 376 -0.01 9.41 26.54
N ILE A 377 1.11 8.80 26.12
CA ILE A 377 2.33 9.53 25.74
C ILE A 377 2.38 9.77 24.23
N ILE A 378 2.04 8.77 23.41
CA ILE A 378 2.19 8.87 21.95
C ILE A 378 0.96 9.51 21.27
N THR A 379 -0.24 9.31 21.82
CA THR A 379 -1.49 9.62 21.09
C THR A 379 -2.39 10.68 21.74
N GLU A 380 -2.90 10.44 22.94
CA GLU A 380 -3.99 11.24 23.53
C GLU A 380 -3.52 12.48 24.30
N GLY A 381 -2.25 12.58 24.69
CA GLY A 381 -1.74 13.77 25.38
C GLY A 381 -1.75 15.04 24.51
N PRO A 382 -2.04 16.24 25.05
CA PRO A 382 -1.94 17.51 24.30
C PRO A 382 -0.53 17.79 23.77
N THR A 383 0.50 17.29 24.45
CA THR A 383 1.90 17.37 23.99
C THR A 383 2.39 16.08 23.33
N SER A 384 1.47 15.14 23.04
CA SER A 384 1.85 13.86 22.43
C SER A 384 2.36 14.09 21.01
N PRO A 385 3.36 13.30 20.55
CA PRO A 385 3.88 13.42 19.19
C PRO A 385 2.80 13.35 18.12
N ARG A 386 1.81 12.46 18.22
CA ARG A 386 0.75 12.36 17.20
C ARG A 386 -0.16 13.58 17.23
N CYS A 387 -0.56 14.06 18.42
CA CYS A 387 -1.41 15.24 18.56
C CYS A 387 -0.72 16.48 18.01
N THR A 388 0.50 16.78 18.46
CA THR A 388 1.24 17.97 18.04
C THR A 388 1.57 17.93 16.55
N THR A 389 1.91 16.77 15.99
CA THR A 389 2.21 16.64 14.56
C THR A 389 0.96 16.84 13.69
N LEU A 390 -0.20 16.34 14.12
CA LEU A 390 -1.48 16.61 13.45
C LEU A 390 -1.88 18.08 13.54
N ALA A 391 -1.65 18.73 14.69
CA ALA A 391 -1.90 20.15 14.87
C ALA A 391 -1.00 21.01 13.96
N LEU A 392 0.30 20.68 13.88
CA LEU A 392 1.23 21.33 12.96
C LEU A 392 0.84 21.15 11.50
N LEU A 393 0.43 19.93 11.10
CA LEU A 393 -0.03 19.67 9.75
C LEU A 393 -1.28 20.48 9.41
N THR A 394 -2.29 20.48 10.29
CA THR A 394 -3.57 21.17 10.05
C THR A 394 -3.44 22.69 10.05
N ALA A 395 -2.48 23.26 10.79
CA ALA A 395 -2.18 24.69 10.77
C ALA A 395 -1.68 25.19 9.41
N GLY A 396 -1.02 24.33 8.62
CA GLY A 396 -0.57 24.65 7.26
C GLY A 396 -1.62 24.39 6.16
N LEU A 397 -2.80 23.89 6.52
CA LEU A 397 -3.86 23.54 5.58
C LEU A 397 -5.07 24.50 5.68
N HIS A 398 -6.01 24.38 4.74
CA HIS A 398 -7.25 25.15 4.80
C HIS A 398 -7.97 24.95 6.16
N PRO A 399 -8.52 26.01 6.80
CA PRO A 399 -9.09 25.93 8.16
C PRO A 399 -10.16 24.85 8.39
N GLN A 400 -10.82 24.37 7.33
CA GLN A 400 -11.75 23.24 7.40
C GLN A 400 -11.09 21.96 7.95
N TRP A 401 -9.79 21.76 7.71
CA TRP A 401 -9.06 20.59 8.19
C TRP A 401 -8.84 20.62 9.70
N ALA A 402 -8.75 21.79 10.31
CA ALA A 402 -8.66 21.95 11.76
C ALA A 402 -9.99 21.59 12.47
N GLN A 403 -11.12 21.64 11.76
CA GLN A 403 -12.43 21.23 12.29
C GLN A 403 -12.63 19.71 12.28
N LYS A 404 -11.82 18.98 11.51
CA LYS A 404 -11.94 17.54 11.39
C LYS A 404 -11.41 16.84 12.65
N ARG A 405 -12.28 16.06 13.29
CA ARG A 405 -11.90 15.25 14.46
C ARG A 405 -11.16 14.00 14.02
N VAL A 406 -10.06 13.71 14.73
CA VAL A 406 -9.31 12.46 14.57
C VAL A 406 -9.50 11.65 15.84
N HIS A 407 -9.90 10.39 15.66
CA HIS A 407 -10.15 9.48 16.77
C HIS A 407 -9.17 8.32 16.80
N ALA A 408 -8.60 8.02 17.95
CA ALA A 408 -7.77 6.84 18.15
C ALA A 408 -8.61 5.63 18.53
N HIS A 409 -8.36 4.52 17.84
CA HIS A 409 -8.87 3.19 18.14
C HIS A 409 -7.72 2.28 18.52
N TYR A 410 -7.87 1.54 19.61
CA TYR A 410 -6.84 0.67 20.13
C TYR A 410 -7.26 -0.79 20.06
N TYR A 411 -6.33 -1.69 19.70
CA TYR A 411 -6.56 -3.14 19.77
C TYR A 411 -6.94 -3.65 21.17
N PHE A 412 -6.64 -2.88 22.22
CA PHE A 412 -6.97 -3.17 23.63
C PHE A 412 -8.15 -2.34 24.15
N ASP A 413 -8.90 -1.67 23.26
CA ASP A 413 -10.13 -0.99 23.64
C ASP A 413 -11.12 -1.99 24.24
N GLN A 414 -11.68 -1.60 25.39
CA GLN A 414 -12.69 -2.41 26.06
C GLN A 414 -13.99 -2.44 25.25
N PRO A 415 -14.84 -3.48 25.39
CA PRO A 415 -16.10 -3.58 24.67
C PRO A 415 -17.03 -2.37 24.84
N TYR A 416 -16.90 -1.65 25.96
CA TYR A 416 -17.67 -0.45 26.32
C TYR A 416 -16.99 0.88 25.93
N ALA A 417 -15.84 0.87 25.24
CA ALA A 417 -15.19 2.09 24.78
C ALA A 417 -16.09 2.87 23.79
N PRO A 418 -16.01 4.22 23.72
CA PRO A 418 -16.86 5.03 22.85
C PRO A 418 -16.80 4.58 21.38
N PRO A 419 -17.94 4.38 20.68
CA PRO A 419 -17.98 3.88 19.29
C PRO A 419 -17.02 4.57 18.33
N GLN A 420 -16.83 5.87 18.52
CA GLN A 420 -16.00 6.70 17.67
C GLN A 420 -14.51 6.64 18.02
N GLY A 421 -14.09 5.97 19.10
CA GLY A 421 -12.71 6.00 19.60
C GLY A 421 -12.45 7.21 20.49
N ALA A 422 -11.23 7.31 21.02
CA ALA A 422 -10.79 8.43 21.86
C ALA A 422 -10.41 9.64 20.98
N VAL A 423 -10.89 10.83 21.32
CA VAL A 423 -10.59 12.03 20.53
C VAL A 423 -9.14 12.47 20.79
N VAL A 424 -8.37 12.64 19.71
CA VAL A 424 -7.04 13.27 19.80
C VAL A 424 -7.23 14.78 20.00
N PRO A 425 -6.67 15.39 21.06
CA PRO A 425 -7.00 16.76 21.45
C PRO A 425 -6.21 17.81 20.64
N ILE A 426 -6.33 17.79 19.31
CA ILE A 426 -5.59 18.65 18.37
C ILE A 426 -5.82 20.14 18.67
N ALA A 427 -7.04 20.51 19.10
CA ALA A 427 -7.44 21.88 19.39
C ALA A 427 -7.18 22.31 20.86
N ASP A 428 -6.50 21.49 21.65
CA ASP A 428 -6.19 21.85 23.04
C ASP A 428 -5.28 23.09 23.11
N PRO A 429 -5.52 24.04 24.04
CA PRO A 429 -4.73 25.26 24.15
C PRO A 429 -3.22 25.02 24.30
N LEU A 430 -2.82 23.95 24.99
CA LEU A 430 -1.41 23.60 25.14
C LEU A 430 -0.81 23.15 23.81
N THR A 431 -1.55 22.33 23.05
CA THR A 431 -1.16 21.88 21.71
C THR A 431 -1.02 23.07 20.75
N GLN A 432 -1.99 23.98 20.76
CA GLN A 432 -1.98 25.18 19.91
C GLN A 432 -0.83 26.12 20.26
N SER A 433 -0.53 26.30 21.55
CA SER A 433 0.65 27.07 21.98
C SER A 433 1.97 26.48 21.48
N LEU A 434 2.07 25.15 21.32
CA LEU A 434 3.25 24.52 20.70
C LEU A 434 3.33 24.81 19.20
N VAL A 435 2.20 24.78 18.50
CA VAL A 435 2.12 25.14 17.07
C VAL A 435 2.52 26.61 16.85
N GLU A 436 2.04 27.52 17.68
CA GLU A 436 2.36 28.94 17.61
C GLU A 436 3.86 29.21 17.78
N LYS A 437 4.57 28.45 18.61
CA LYS A 437 6.04 28.54 18.73
C LYS A 437 6.74 28.23 17.40
N CYS A 438 6.17 27.33 16.60
CA CYS A 438 6.66 27.00 15.28
C CYS A 438 6.25 28.01 14.19
N ALA A 439 5.35 28.97 14.47
CA ALA A 439 4.97 30.00 13.49
C ALA A 439 6.16 30.87 13.05
N THR A 440 7.20 30.94 13.89
CA THR A 440 8.45 31.65 13.57
C THR A 440 9.42 30.83 12.71
N TRP A 441 9.17 29.52 12.53
CA TRP A 441 9.99 28.64 11.70
C TRP A 441 9.65 28.84 10.22
N MET A 442 10.19 29.91 9.62
CA MET A 442 10.24 30.04 8.18
C MET A 442 11.53 29.40 7.68
N VAL A 443 11.45 28.36 6.85
CA VAL A 443 12.61 27.80 6.14
C VAL A 443 12.72 28.50 4.79
N PRO A 444 13.64 29.46 4.61
CA PRO A 444 13.74 30.21 3.37
C PRO A 444 14.16 29.31 2.21
N HIS A 445 13.73 29.66 0.99
CA HIS A 445 14.05 28.91 -0.22
C HIS A 445 15.55 28.61 -0.39
N HIS A 446 16.44 29.55 -0.02
CA HIS A 446 17.88 29.33 -0.12
C HIS A 446 18.38 28.21 0.80
N VAL A 447 17.82 28.05 2.01
CA VAL A 447 18.18 26.96 2.93
C VAL A 447 17.78 25.61 2.35
N VAL A 448 16.60 25.52 1.73
CA VAL A 448 16.16 24.32 1.02
C VAL A 448 17.08 24.05 -0.18
N GLY A 449 17.39 25.08 -0.97
CA GLY A 449 18.30 24.98 -2.12
C GLY A 449 19.72 24.54 -1.74
N ASP A 450 20.26 25.06 -0.65
CA ASP A 450 21.56 24.67 -0.08
C ASP A 450 21.55 23.22 0.39
N GLU A 451 20.48 22.79 1.06
CA GLU A 451 20.35 21.39 1.49
C GLU A 451 20.16 20.43 0.31
N LEU A 452 19.41 20.82 -0.71
CA LEU A 452 19.26 20.06 -1.96
C LEU A 452 20.59 19.92 -2.69
N ARG A 453 21.38 21.02 -2.76
CA ARG A 453 22.75 21.01 -3.29
C ARG A 453 23.67 20.10 -2.47
N ARG A 454 23.60 20.17 -1.14
CA ARG A 454 24.39 19.31 -0.22
C ARG A 454 24.07 17.83 -0.43
N GLN A 455 22.82 17.51 -0.74
CA GLN A 455 22.37 16.15 -1.06
C GLN A 455 22.62 15.76 -2.51
N SER A 456 23.32 16.58 -3.31
CA SER A 456 23.60 16.36 -4.73
C SER A 456 22.35 16.03 -5.55
N VAL A 457 21.20 16.57 -5.16
CA VAL A 457 19.98 16.53 -5.96
C VAL A 457 20.15 17.60 -7.03
N SER A 458 20.57 17.20 -8.23
CA SER A 458 20.78 18.14 -9.33
C SER A 458 19.46 18.81 -9.72
N GLY A 459 19.49 20.14 -9.79
CA GLY A 459 18.33 20.99 -10.08
C GLY A 459 17.62 20.72 -11.41
N GLN A 460 18.13 19.82 -12.27
CA GLN A 460 17.43 19.41 -13.49
C GLN A 460 16.17 18.55 -13.23
N HIS A 461 16.00 18.01 -12.02
CA HIS A 461 14.72 17.43 -11.58
C HIS A 461 13.90 18.34 -10.65
N ALA A 462 14.41 19.55 -10.34
CA ALA A 462 13.77 20.51 -9.44
C ALA A 462 13.27 21.79 -10.15
N VAL A 463 13.59 22.00 -11.43
CA VAL A 463 13.31 23.27 -12.15
C VAL A 463 12.13 23.20 -13.12
N ALA A 464 11.38 22.10 -13.19
CA ALA A 464 10.22 22.04 -14.09
C ALA A 464 8.91 22.65 -13.52
N ILE A 465 8.86 23.09 -12.26
CA ILE A 465 7.58 23.51 -11.62
C ILE A 465 7.75 24.72 -10.69
N ALA A 466 8.82 25.51 -10.85
CA ALA A 466 9.02 26.74 -10.07
C ALA A 466 8.96 28.02 -10.93
N ASP A 467 8.64 27.89 -12.22
CA ASP A 467 8.28 29.00 -13.10
C ASP A 467 6.79 28.89 -13.45
N ASN A 468 5.93 29.13 -12.45
CA ASN A 468 4.60 29.75 -12.58
C ASN A 468 4.03 30.08 -11.20
#